data_AF-D1YHP3-F1
#
_entry.id   AF-D1YHP3-F1
#
_cell.length_a   1.000
_cell.length_b   1.000
_cell.length_c   1.000
_cell.angle_alpha   90.00
_cell.angle_beta   90.00
_cell.angle_gamma   90.00
#
_symmetry.space_group_name_H-M   'P 1'
#
loop_
_entity.id
_entity.type
_entity.pdbx_description
1 polymer ?
#
loop_
_entity_poly.entity_id
_entity_poly.type
_entity_poly.pdbx_seq_one_letter_code
_entity_poly.pdbx_strand_id
1 'polypeptide(L)' 'MGEIKAPIQVEDVKFTKQALISSPKFSVIERDILKLALDDDKEYTIAEVQKAINKFKEGF' A
#
# COMPACT_ATOMS: atom_id res chain seq x y z
N MET A 1 -24.00 21.76 10.34
CA MET A 1 -23.26 21.25 9.18
C MET A 1 -21.80 21.11 9.63
N GLY A 2 -21.38 19.93 10.06
CA GLY A 2 -20.03 19.74 10.62
C GLY A 2 -18.99 19.75 9.52
N GLU A 3 -18.23 20.83 9.40
CA GLU A 3 -17.05 20.89 8.53
C GLU A 3 -15.92 20.08 9.16
N ILE A 4 -15.82 18.79 8.80
CA ILE A 4 -14.62 18.00 9.06
C ILE A 4 -13.48 18.49 8.16
N LYS A 5 -12.76 19.53 8.60
CA LYS A 5 -11.46 19.92 8.05
C LYS A 5 -10.37 19.42 8.99
N ALA A 6 -10.23 18.11 9.12
CA ALA A 6 -9.00 17.54 9.64
C ALA A 6 -8.05 17.39 8.44
N PRO A 7 -6.91 18.09 8.39
CA PRO A 7 -5.83 17.67 7.50
C PRO A 7 -5.39 16.30 8.03
N ILE A 8 -5.86 15.24 7.39
CA ILE A 8 -5.32 13.90 7.63
C ILE A 8 -3.83 14.02 7.34
N GLN A 9 -3.00 14.02 8.39
CA GLN A 9 -1.56 13.90 8.25
C GLN A 9 -1.33 12.55 7.56
N VAL A 10 -1.07 12.60 6.26
CA VAL A 10 -1.01 11.46 5.32
C VAL A 10 0.24 10.60 5.55
N GLU A 11 0.91 10.78 6.68
CA GLU A 11 2.28 10.32 6.90
C GLU A 11 2.33 8.91 7.52
N ASP A 12 1.26 8.45 8.18
CA ASP A 12 1.21 7.12 8.82
C ASP A 12 -0.09 6.35 8.54
N VAL A 13 -0.73 6.60 7.39
CA VAL A 13 -1.87 5.76 6.99
C VAL A 13 -1.34 4.40 6.55
N LYS A 14 -1.48 3.42 7.44
CA LYS A 14 -1.18 2.02 7.15
C LYS A 14 -2.40 1.37 6.51
N PHE A 15 -2.11 0.52 5.54
CA PHE A 15 -3.12 -0.23 4.81
C PHE A 15 -2.82 -1.70 4.93
N THR A 16 -3.86 -2.50 5.11
CA THR A 16 -3.75 -3.94 5.01
C THR A 16 -3.37 -4.33 3.58
N LYS A 17 -2.71 -5.48 3.44
CA LYS A 17 -2.41 -6.08 2.14
C LYS A 17 -3.66 -6.16 1.25
N GLN A 18 -4.79 -6.58 1.81
CA GLN A 18 -6.07 -6.65 1.09
C GLN A 18 -6.51 -5.28 0.56
N ALA A 19 -6.41 -4.22 1.38
CA ALA A 19 -6.75 -2.87 0.93
C ALA A 19 -5.83 -2.38 -0.20
N LEU A 20 -4.55 -2.74 -0.15
CA LEU A 20 -3.57 -2.39 -1.18
C LEU A 20 -3.82 -3.14 -2.49
N ILE A 21 -4.02 -4.46 -2.44
CA ILE A 21 -4.26 -5.26 -3.66
C ILE A 21 -5.63 -5.00 -4.28
N SER A 22 -6.62 -4.59 -3.48
CA SER A 22 -7.94 -4.17 -3.98
C SER A 22 -7.95 -2.71 -4.45
N SER A 23 -6.90 -1.94 -4.17
CA SER A 23 -6.83 -0.54 -4.57
C SER A 23 -6.62 -0.41 -6.08
N PRO A 24 -7.39 0.47 -6.76
CA PRO A 24 -7.17 0.79 -8.16
C PRO A 24 -5.82 1.49 -8.41
N LYS A 25 -5.14 1.98 -7.37
CA LYS A 25 -3.83 2.65 -7.48
C LYS A 25 -2.71 1.77 -8.03
N PHE A 26 -2.79 0.45 -7.82
CA PHE A 26 -1.75 -0.48 -8.26
C PHE A 26 -2.22 -1.24 -9.50
N SER A 27 -1.28 -1.48 -10.42
CA SER A 27 -1.50 -2.31 -11.61
C SER A 27 -1.70 -3.78 -11.24
N VAL A 28 -2.25 -4.58 -12.15
CA VAL A 28 -2.46 -6.03 -11.93
C VAL A 28 -1.16 -6.73 -11.50
N ILE A 29 -0.04 -6.45 -12.18
CA ILE A 29 1.27 -7.02 -11.85
C ILE A 29 1.73 -6.54 -10.47
N GLU A 30 1.56 -5.26 -10.16
CA GLU A 30 1.97 -4.70 -8.86
C GLU A 30 1.15 -5.31 -7.72
N ARG A 31 -0.16 -5.53 -7.92
CA ARG A 31 -1.00 -6.24 -6.95
C ARG A 31 -0.50 -7.65 -6.71
N ASP A 32 -0.05 -8.34 -7.76
CA ASP A 32 0.49 -9.69 -7.63
C ASP A 32 1.84 -9.70 -6.89
N ILE A 33 2.71 -8.73 -7.19
CA ILE A 33 3.93 -8.48 -6.42
C ILE A 33 3.58 -8.21 -4.96
N LEU A 34 2.58 -7.37 -4.66
CA LEU A 34 2.15 -7.09 -3.29
C LEU A 34 1.59 -8.33 -2.60
N LYS A 35 0.96 -9.25 -3.32
CA LYS A 35 0.53 -10.53 -2.76
C LYS A 35 1.70 -11.40 -2.31
N LEU A 36 2.82 -11.33 -3.02
CA LEU A 36 4.02 -12.12 -2.76
C LEU A 36 4.99 -11.43 -1.78
N ALA A 37 5.05 -10.10 -1.81
CA ALA A 37 5.99 -9.30 -1.05
C ALA A 37 5.47 -8.86 0.32
N LEU A 38 4.15 -8.86 0.54
CA LEU A 38 3.52 -8.44 1.79
C LEU A 38 2.88 -9.62 2.54
N ASP A 39 2.94 -9.57 3.87
CA ASP A 39 2.23 -10.47 4.78
C ASP A 39 0.79 -10.00 5.02
N ASP A 40 -0.16 -10.93 5.13
CA ASP A 40 -1.58 -10.61 5.40
C ASP A 40 -1.82 -10.11 6.84
N ASP A 41 -0.99 -10.53 7.80
CA ASP A 41 -1.05 -10.11 9.22
C ASP A 41 -0.36 -8.76 9.50
N LYS A 42 0.13 -8.08 8.47
CA LYS A 42 0.83 -6.80 8.62
C LYS A 42 0.17 -5.69 7.82
N GLU A 43 0.29 -4.49 8.37
CA GLU A 43 -0.16 -3.27 7.72
C GLU A 43 1.05 -2.48 7.24
N TYR A 44 0.92 -1.87 6.06
CA TYR A 44 2.02 -1.20 5.38
C TYR A 44 1.62 0.20 4.96
N THR A 45 2.55 1.13 5.09
CA THR A 45 2.39 2.46 4.51
C THR A 45 2.59 2.42 3.00
N ILE A 46 2.01 3.38 2.27
CA ILE A 46 2.22 3.48 0.80
C ILE A 46 3.72 3.54 0.44
N ALA A 47 4.54 4.19 1.28
CA ALA A 47 5.98 4.26 1.09
C ALA A 47 6.67 2.88 1.21
N GLU A 48 6.29 2.07 2.19
CA GLU A 48 6.80 0.70 2.34
C GLU A 48 6.37 -0.20 1.18
N VAL A 49 5.11 -0.07 0.76
CA VAL A 49 4.54 -0.81 -0.36
C VAL A 49 5.28 -0.50 -1.66
N GLN A 50 5.55 0.79 -1.93
CA GLN A 50 6.34 1.18 -3.09
C GLN A 50 7.78 0.66 -3.03
N LYS A 51 8.41 0.71 -1.84
CA LYS A 51 9.75 0.12 -1.64
C LYS A 51 9.75 -1.38 -1.90
N ALA A 52 8.73 -2.10 -1.42
CA ALA A 52 8.58 -3.54 -1.64
C ALA A 52 8.43 -3.86 -3.13
N ILE A 53 7.59 -3.12 -3.87
CA ILE A 53 7.42 -3.28 -5.32
C ILE A 53 8.73 -3.02 -6.05
N ASN A 54 9.42 -1.91 -5.75
CA ASN A 54 10.68 -1.57 -6.41
C ASN A 54 11.76 -2.61 -6.14
N LYS A 55 11.90 -3.05 -4.88
CA LYS A 55 12.85 -4.12 -4.51
C LYS A 55 12.54 -5.43 -5.24
N PHE A 56 11.26 -5.75 -5.42
CA PHE A 56 10.85 -6.94 -6.17
C PHE A 56 11.16 -6.82 -7.67
N LYS A 57 11.01 -5.61 -8.25
CA LYS A 57 11.34 -5.33 -9.65
C LYS A 57 12.84 -5.22 -9.94
N GLU A 58 13.64 -4.72 -9.00
CA GLU A 58 15.11 -4.61 -9.16
C GLU A 58 15.83 -5.94 -8.92
N GLY A 59 15.24 -6.85 -8.14
CA GLY A 59 15.80 -8.17 -7.87
C GLY A 59 15.49 -9.22 -8.92
N PHE A 60 14.75 -8.89 -9.97
CA PHE A 60 14.31 -9.76 -11.06
C PHE A 60 14.78 -9.21 -12.40
#